data_AF-A0A2W5VAZ8-F1
#
_entry.id   AF-A0A2W5VAZ8-F1
#
_cell.length_a   1.000
_cell.length_b   1.000
_cell.length_c   1.000
_cell.angle_alpha   90.00
_cell.angle_beta   90.00
_cell.angle_gamma   90.00
#
_symmetry.space_group_name_H-M   'P 1'
#
loop_
_entity.id
_entity.type
_entity.pdbx_description
1 polymer ?
#
loop_
_entity_poly.entity_id
_entity_poly.type
_entity_poly.pdbx_seq_one_letter_code
_entity_poly.pdbx_strand_id
1 'polypeptide(L)'
;MEALDQAKVNLVQLRGLAVVAPVSNPTAASDDVTPDFSPLVGNPEMLSILSRRWTECIRCVSVDAHLAAIVMMGGLLEALFVSRANALVDKSALVNAASAPKDRAGKTINYQEWMLDSYIKVGRELGWLTESAKDVADVLKEFRNYVHPAKELRYGVELGRNDSRLFWDVTKNLVRQLLASAK
;
A
#
# COMPACT_ATOMS: atom_id res chain seq x y z
N MET A 1 -12.61 -14.67 -58.28
CA MET A 1 -12.84 -15.80 -57.34
C MET A 1 -11.56 -16.10 -56.57
N GLU A 2 -10.43 -16.24 -57.26
CA GLU A 2 -9.10 -16.52 -56.70
C GLU A 2 -8.61 -15.55 -55.61
N ALA A 3 -8.84 -14.24 -55.77
CA ALA A 3 -8.46 -13.24 -54.76
C ALA A 3 -9.26 -13.37 -53.45
N LEU A 4 -10.52 -13.79 -53.51
CA LEU A 4 -11.38 -13.94 -52.34
C LEU A 4 -11.00 -15.20 -51.54
N ASP A 5 -10.63 -16.27 -52.24
CA ASP A 5 -10.19 -17.51 -51.60
C ASP A 5 -8.81 -17.34 -50.98
N GLN A 6 -7.90 -16.60 -51.62
CA GLN A 6 -6.61 -16.24 -51.02
C GLN A 6 -6.78 -15.38 -49.76
N ALA A 7 -7.72 -14.43 -49.78
CA ALA A 7 -8.02 -13.60 -48.61
C ALA A 7 -8.54 -14.44 -47.43
N LYS A 8 -9.39 -15.44 -47.68
CA LYS A 8 -9.90 -16.34 -46.64
C LYS A 8 -8.79 -17.21 -46.04
N VAL A 9 -7.91 -17.76 -46.86
CA VAL A 9 -6.77 -18.58 -46.40
C VAL A 9 -5.85 -17.74 -45.52
N ASN A 10 -5.52 -16.53 -45.94
CA ASN A 10 -4.67 -15.62 -45.16
C ASN A 10 -5.31 -15.28 -43.80
N LEU A 11 -6.64 -15.11 -43.75
CA LEU A 11 -7.37 -14.78 -42.52
C LEU A 11 -7.43 -15.96 -41.54
N VAL A 12 -7.52 -17.20 -42.05
CA VAL A 12 -7.43 -18.42 -41.23
C VAL A 12 -6.02 -18.59 -40.67
N GLN A 13 -4.99 -18.31 -41.47
CA GLN A 13 -3.59 -18.34 -41.02
C GLN A 13 -3.30 -17.29 -39.94
N LEU A 14 -3.80 -16.06 -40.12
CA LEU A 14 -3.70 -14.99 -39.13
C LEU A 14 -4.39 -15.36 -37.80
N ARG A 15 -5.55 -16.01 -37.85
CA ARG A 15 -6.23 -16.53 -36.65
C ARG A 15 -5.43 -17.62 -35.95
N GLY A 16 -4.83 -18.55 -36.69
CA GLY A 16 -3.96 -19.58 -36.12
C GLY A 16 -2.75 -19.01 -35.40
N LEU A 17 -2.13 -17.97 -35.96
CA LEU A 17 -1.00 -17.27 -35.33
C LEU A 17 -1.39 -16.48 -34.08
N ALA A 18 -2.58 -15.85 -34.07
CA ALA A 18 -3.08 -15.12 -32.91
C ALA A 18 -3.45 -16.01 -31.71
N VAL A 19 -3.76 -17.29 -31.94
CA VAL A 19 -4.09 -18.27 -30.88
C VAL A 19 -2.84 -18.86 -30.22
N VAL A 20 -1.70 -18.88 -30.93
CA VAL A 20 -0.43 -19.46 -30.45
C VAL A 20 0.53 -18.40 -29.93
N ALA A 21 0.29 -17.11 -30.23
CA ALA A 21 1.03 -16.03 -29.59
C ALA A 21 0.81 -16.13 -28.07
N PRO A 22 1.87 -16.19 -27.24
CA PRO A 22 1.69 -16.05 -25.81
C PRO A 22 0.97 -14.73 -25.58
N VAL A 23 -0.14 -14.78 -24.85
CA VAL A 23 -0.78 -13.57 -24.34
C VAL A 23 0.28 -12.90 -23.48
N SER A 24 1.02 -11.95 -24.05
CA SER A 24 1.81 -11.04 -23.26
C SER A 24 0.78 -10.29 -22.44
N ASN A 25 0.58 -10.73 -21.20
CA ASN A 25 -0.07 -9.90 -20.19
C ASN A 25 0.55 -8.52 -20.36
N PRO A 26 -0.24 -7.45 -20.53
CA PRO A 26 0.33 -6.12 -20.55
C PRO A 26 1.18 -6.03 -19.29
N THR A 27 2.49 -5.92 -19.46
CA THR A 27 3.41 -5.62 -18.37
C THR A 27 2.96 -4.24 -17.93
N ALA A 28 2.03 -4.20 -16.98
CA ALA A 28 1.62 -2.97 -16.34
C ALA A 28 2.93 -2.30 -15.95
N ALA A 29 3.17 -1.10 -16.45
CA ALA A 29 4.36 -0.33 -16.11
C ALA A 29 4.47 -0.38 -14.58
N SER A 30 5.45 -1.11 -14.08
CA SER A 30 5.53 -1.46 -12.67
C SER A 30 5.92 -0.18 -11.93
N ASP A 31 4.91 0.46 -11.37
CA ASP A 31 4.99 1.57 -10.43
C ASP A 31 5.49 1.08 -9.04
N ASP A 32 6.34 0.04 -9.06
CA ASP A 32 6.93 -0.59 -7.89
C ASP A 32 8.36 -0.09 -7.65
N VAL A 33 8.80 0.93 -8.40
CA VAL A 33 10.04 1.66 -8.11
C VAL A 33 9.94 2.24 -6.71
N THR A 34 10.92 1.93 -5.87
CA THR A 34 10.99 2.46 -4.50
C THR A 34 10.95 3.99 -4.52
N PRO A 35 9.97 4.63 -3.85
CA PRO A 35 9.91 6.07 -3.74
C PRO A 35 11.10 6.63 -2.98
N ASP A 36 11.48 7.86 -3.28
CA ASP A 36 12.43 8.58 -2.43
C ASP A 36 11.78 8.96 -1.11
N PHE A 37 12.22 8.32 -0.03
CA PHE A 37 11.73 8.58 1.34
C PHE A 37 12.49 9.71 2.06
N SER A 38 13.51 10.32 1.43
CA SER A 38 14.29 11.41 2.02
C SER A 38 13.48 12.60 2.55
N PRO A 39 12.32 12.97 1.97
CA PRO A 39 11.50 14.06 2.53
C PRO A 39 10.90 13.75 3.90
N LEU A 40 10.77 12.46 4.27
CA LEU A 40 10.20 12.01 5.54
C LEU A 40 11.28 11.65 6.57
N VAL A 41 12.50 11.34 6.12
CA VAL A 41 13.52 10.72 6.97
C VAL A 41 14.87 11.36 6.72
N GLY A 42 15.40 12.04 7.75
CA GLY A 42 16.73 12.64 7.70
C GLY A 42 17.89 11.70 8.06
N ASN A 43 17.60 10.45 8.49
CA ASN A 43 18.63 9.50 8.90
C ASN A 43 18.82 8.39 7.82
N PRO A 44 20.07 8.09 7.38
CA PRO A 44 20.33 7.10 6.33
C PRO A 44 19.94 5.65 6.68
N GLU A 45 20.00 5.28 7.96
CA GLU A 45 19.70 3.91 8.40
C GLU A 45 18.22 3.59 8.22
N MET A 46 17.34 4.50 8.64
CA MET A 46 15.90 4.39 8.48
C MET A 46 15.50 4.48 7.01
N LEU A 47 16.16 5.29 6.18
CA LEU A 47 15.95 5.27 4.74
C LEU A 47 16.22 3.89 4.12
N SER A 48 17.32 3.24 4.54
CA SER A 48 17.64 1.87 4.12
C SER A 48 16.58 0.86 4.58
N ILE A 49 16.11 0.97 5.83
CA ILE A 49 15.06 0.12 6.37
C ILE A 49 13.76 0.27 5.58
N LEU A 50 13.28 1.49 5.36
CA LEU A 50 12.04 1.76 4.60
C LEU A 50 12.13 1.26 3.16
N SER A 51 13.28 1.48 2.51
CA SER A 51 13.53 1.00 1.14
C SER A 51 13.51 -0.53 1.08
N ARG A 52 14.11 -1.20 2.06
CA ARG A 52 14.06 -2.67 2.17
C ARG A 52 12.65 -3.19 2.41
N ARG A 53 11.86 -2.52 3.26
CA ARG A 53 10.46 -2.88 3.54
C ARG A 53 9.56 -2.73 2.32
N TRP A 54 9.75 -1.66 1.53
CA TRP A 54 9.09 -1.50 0.24
C TRP A 54 9.38 -2.68 -0.70
N THR A 55 10.66 -3.02 -0.88
CA THR A 55 11.07 -4.18 -1.70
C THR A 55 10.51 -5.49 -1.18
N GLU A 56 10.40 -5.65 0.13
CA GLU A 56 9.81 -6.84 0.76
C GLU A 56 8.32 -6.97 0.45
N CYS A 57 7.55 -5.87 0.48
CA CYS A 57 6.15 -5.86 0.05
C CYS A 57 6.00 -6.35 -1.40
N ILE A 58 6.82 -5.85 -2.32
CA ILE A 58 6.81 -6.26 -3.74
C ILE A 58 7.07 -7.76 -3.85
N ARG A 59 8.09 -8.25 -3.13
CA ARG A 59 8.44 -9.69 -3.14
C ARG A 59 7.28 -10.52 -2.64
N CYS A 60 6.65 -10.17 -1.51
CA CYS A 60 5.49 -10.89 -0.99
C CYS A 60 4.32 -10.94 -1.99
N VAL A 61 4.01 -9.83 -2.66
CA VAL A 61 2.99 -9.80 -3.72
C VAL A 61 3.38 -10.69 -4.91
N SER A 62 4.66 -10.68 -5.30
CA SER A 62 5.15 -11.43 -6.47
C SER A 62 5.17 -12.95 -6.28
N VAL A 63 5.36 -13.44 -5.05
CA VAL A 63 5.40 -14.87 -4.72
C VAL A 63 4.10 -15.40 -4.12
N ASP A 64 3.01 -14.65 -4.25
CA ASP A 64 1.67 -15.01 -3.75
C ASP A 64 1.58 -15.20 -2.23
N ALA A 65 2.45 -14.53 -1.46
CA ALA A 65 2.37 -14.48 0.00
C ALA A 65 1.39 -13.38 0.45
N HIS A 66 0.11 -13.52 0.09
CA HIS A 66 -0.89 -12.44 0.14
C HIS A 66 -1.12 -11.83 1.52
N LEU A 67 -1.36 -12.67 2.54
CA LEU A 67 -1.55 -12.21 3.91
C LEU A 67 -0.28 -11.52 4.46
N ALA A 68 0.89 -12.12 4.21
CA ALA A 68 2.17 -11.53 4.61
C ALA A 68 2.40 -10.18 3.93
N ALA A 69 2.06 -10.05 2.66
CA ALA A 69 2.15 -8.80 1.91
C ALA A 69 1.31 -7.69 2.59
N ILE A 70 0.05 -7.96 2.91
CA ILE A 70 -0.87 -6.98 3.53
C ILE A 70 -0.42 -6.62 4.95
N VAL A 71 0.10 -7.59 5.72
CA VAL A 71 0.70 -7.34 7.04
C VAL A 71 1.90 -6.40 6.93
N MET A 72 2.80 -6.67 5.97
CA MET A 72 3.98 -5.86 5.71
C MET A 72 3.63 -4.45 5.23
N MET A 73 2.61 -4.30 4.39
CA MET A 73 2.08 -2.98 3.98
C MET A 73 1.63 -2.17 5.19
N GLY A 74 0.90 -2.78 6.13
CA GLY A 74 0.48 -2.11 7.36
C GLY A 74 1.67 -1.64 8.22
N GLY A 75 2.71 -2.48 8.37
CA GLY A 75 3.92 -2.10 9.09
C GLY A 75 4.74 -1.00 8.40
N LEU A 76 4.83 -1.05 7.06
CA LEU A 76 5.48 0.00 6.27
C LEU A 76 4.77 1.34 6.42
N LEU A 77 3.43 1.35 6.33
CA LEU A 77 2.64 2.56 6.51
C LEU A 77 2.84 3.16 7.90
N GLU A 78 2.81 2.34 8.95
CA GLU A 78 3.04 2.80 10.32
C GLU A 78 4.42 3.46 10.47
N ALA A 79 5.48 2.83 9.95
CA ALA A 79 6.83 3.41 9.96
C ALA A 79 6.94 4.73 9.17
N LEU A 80 6.22 4.85 8.06
CA LEU A 80 6.17 6.08 7.26
C LEU A 80 5.41 7.20 7.97
N PHE A 81 4.32 6.88 8.68
CA PHE A 81 3.61 7.84 9.51
C PHE A 81 4.46 8.33 10.68
N VAL A 82 5.17 7.43 11.37
CA VAL A 82 6.14 7.79 12.43
C VAL A 82 7.20 8.72 11.85
N SER A 83 7.72 8.40 10.65
CA SER A 83 8.70 9.24 9.95
C SER A 83 8.14 10.62 9.61
N ARG A 84 6.91 10.68 9.07
CA ARG A 84 6.21 11.94 8.80
C ARG A 84 6.01 12.78 10.06
N ALA A 85 5.62 12.12 11.16
CA ALA A 85 5.50 12.75 12.46
C ALA A 85 6.85 13.29 12.93
N ASN A 86 7.93 12.52 12.80
CA ASN A 86 9.31 12.92 13.13
C ASN A 86 9.81 14.11 12.29
N ALA A 87 9.39 14.23 11.04
CA ALA A 87 9.78 15.33 10.15
C ALA A 87 9.16 16.69 10.50
N LEU A 88 8.08 16.73 11.30
CA LEU A 88 7.51 18.00 11.76
C LEU A 88 8.49 18.80 12.62
N VAL A 89 8.66 20.09 12.33
CA VAL A 89 9.44 20.99 13.20
C VAL A 89 8.73 21.19 14.55
N ASP A 90 7.41 21.42 14.51
CA ASP A 90 6.58 21.53 15.70
C ASP A 90 5.65 20.32 15.84
N LYS A 91 5.73 19.64 17.00
CA LYS A 91 4.89 18.48 17.33
C LYS A 91 3.56 18.84 17.98
N SER A 92 3.31 20.12 18.27
CA SER A 92 2.08 20.58 18.94
C SER A 92 0.83 20.13 18.21
N ALA A 93 0.84 20.12 16.87
CA ALA A 93 -0.25 19.63 16.04
C ALA A 93 -0.62 18.17 16.32
N LEU A 94 0.36 17.30 16.62
CA LEU A 94 0.11 15.89 16.99
C LEU A 94 -0.47 15.77 18.39
N VAL A 95 0.03 16.58 19.33
CA VAL A 95 -0.40 16.55 20.74
C VAL A 95 -1.83 17.08 20.87
N ASN A 96 -2.17 18.10 20.09
CA ASN A 96 -3.43 18.83 20.15
C ASN A 96 -4.50 18.26 19.21
N ALA A 97 -4.16 17.31 18.34
CA ALA A 97 -5.12 16.69 17.43
C ALA A 97 -6.26 16.04 18.23
N ALA A 98 -7.50 16.30 17.82
CA ALA A 98 -8.69 15.75 18.45
C ALA A 98 -8.73 14.21 18.36
N SER A 99 -8.19 13.67 17.28
CA SER A 99 -8.11 12.23 17.02
C SER A 99 -6.91 11.55 17.68
N ALA A 100 -6.04 12.29 18.37
CA ALA A 100 -4.88 11.71 19.03
C ALA A 100 -5.31 10.82 20.21
N PRO A 101 -4.74 9.61 20.35
CA PRO A 101 -5.10 8.70 21.42
C PRO A 101 -4.66 9.28 22.77
N LYS A 102 -5.52 9.12 23.78
CA LYS A 102 -5.30 9.61 25.14
C LYS A 102 -5.15 8.46 26.12
N ASP A 103 -4.30 8.67 27.12
CA ASP A 103 -4.16 7.76 28.24
C ASP A 103 -5.37 7.86 29.19
N ARG A 104 -5.35 7.05 30.27
CA ARG A 104 -6.41 7.04 31.29
C ARG A 104 -6.56 8.37 32.04
N ALA A 105 -5.52 9.22 32.05
CA ALA A 105 -5.53 10.54 32.66
C ALA A 105 -5.97 11.64 31.67
N GLY A 106 -6.30 11.28 30.43
CA GLY A 106 -6.72 12.21 29.38
C GLY A 106 -5.55 12.93 28.68
N LYS A 107 -4.30 12.52 28.94
CA LYS A 107 -3.12 13.08 28.27
C LYS A 107 -2.88 12.36 26.95
N THR A 108 -2.51 13.12 25.92
CA THR A 108 -2.15 12.56 24.61
C THR A 108 -0.95 11.63 24.74
N ILE A 109 -1.09 10.40 24.24
CA ILE A 109 -0.03 9.38 24.20
C ILE A 109 1.07 9.84 23.24
N ASN A 110 2.33 9.48 23.52
CA ASN A 110 3.44 9.78 22.62
C ASN A 110 3.19 9.14 21.24
N TYR A 111 3.36 9.91 20.17
CA TYR A 111 3.14 9.42 18.80
C TYR A 111 4.00 8.20 18.46
N GLN A 112 5.19 8.06 19.07
CA GLN A 112 6.03 6.86 18.91
C GLN A 112 5.35 5.56 19.37
N GLU A 113 4.30 5.65 20.19
CA GLU A 113 3.53 4.52 20.71
C GLU A 113 2.16 4.37 20.03
N TRP A 114 1.86 5.20 19.04
CA TRP A 114 0.59 5.12 18.30
C TRP A 114 0.58 3.90 17.38
N MET A 115 -0.59 3.27 17.30
CA MET A 115 -0.87 2.24 16.31
C MET A 115 -1.31 2.88 14.99
N LEU A 116 -1.22 2.13 13.89
CA LEU A 116 -1.64 2.56 12.55
C LEU A 116 -3.03 3.24 12.52
N ASP A 117 -4.01 2.78 13.30
CA ASP A 117 -5.35 3.39 13.40
C ASP A 117 -5.31 4.86 13.84
N SER A 118 -4.53 5.16 14.87
CA SER A 118 -4.35 6.51 15.39
C SER A 118 -3.65 7.39 14.36
N TYR A 119 -2.63 6.85 13.69
CA TYR A 119 -1.92 7.56 12.63
C TYR A 119 -2.80 7.88 11.41
N ILE A 120 -3.66 6.97 10.98
CA ILE A 120 -4.61 7.20 9.89
C ILE A 120 -5.56 8.36 10.25
N LYS A 121 -6.14 8.34 11.45
CA LYS A 121 -7.09 9.37 11.91
C LYS A 121 -6.43 10.73 12.07
N VAL A 122 -5.30 10.81 12.76
CA VAL A 122 -4.56 12.06 12.94
C VAL A 122 -3.98 12.55 11.61
N GLY A 123 -3.45 11.65 10.77
CA GLY A 123 -2.96 12.00 9.44
C GLY A 123 -4.05 12.59 8.55
N ARG A 124 -5.30 12.14 8.69
CA ARG A 124 -6.44 12.76 8.02
C ARG A 124 -6.75 14.16 8.57
N GLU A 125 -6.81 14.29 9.89
CA GLU A 125 -7.07 15.56 10.58
C GLU A 125 -6.03 16.64 10.23
N LEU A 126 -4.75 16.25 10.16
CA LEU A 126 -3.63 17.12 9.81
C LEU A 126 -3.43 17.30 8.29
N GLY A 127 -4.32 16.75 7.47
CA GLY A 127 -4.28 16.92 6.01
C GLY A 127 -3.18 16.15 5.28
N TRP A 128 -2.54 15.17 5.93
CA TRP A 128 -1.57 14.27 5.27
C TRP A 128 -2.26 13.27 4.36
N LEU A 129 -3.51 12.92 4.69
CA LEU A 129 -4.37 12.05 3.91
C LEU A 129 -5.66 12.78 3.50
N THR A 130 -6.15 12.42 2.31
CA THR A 130 -7.53 12.70 1.90
C THR A 130 -8.53 11.79 2.64
N GLU A 131 -9.82 12.14 2.60
CA GLU A 131 -10.87 11.30 3.21
C GLU A 131 -10.89 9.89 2.61
N SER A 132 -10.87 9.81 1.28
CA SER A 132 -10.83 8.53 0.55
C SER A 132 -9.62 7.69 0.93
N ALA A 133 -8.46 8.33 1.13
CA ALA A 133 -7.24 7.64 1.54
C ALA A 133 -7.35 7.06 2.95
N LYS A 134 -7.93 7.84 3.88
CA LYS A 134 -8.22 7.36 5.24
C LYS A 134 -9.15 6.15 5.21
N ASP A 135 -10.22 6.18 4.41
CA ASP A 135 -11.19 5.08 4.36
C ASP A 135 -10.58 3.78 3.81
N VAL A 136 -9.80 3.85 2.73
CA VAL A 136 -9.12 2.65 2.21
C VAL A 136 -8.00 2.16 3.13
N ALA A 137 -7.34 3.06 3.87
CA ALA A 137 -6.35 2.68 4.87
C ALA A 137 -6.98 1.93 6.05
N ASP A 138 -8.18 2.34 6.49
CA ASP A 138 -8.94 1.61 7.51
C ASP A 138 -9.31 0.21 7.04
N VAL A 139 -9.68 0.03 5.78
CA VAL A 139 -9.94 -1.29 5.19
C VAL A 139 -8.66 -2.13 5.19
N LEU A 140 -7.54 -1.60 4.70
CA LEU A 140 -6.24 -2.31 4.72
C LEU A 140 -5.87 -2.78 6.12
N LYS A 141 -6.06 -1.90 7.13
CA LYS A 141 -5.87 -2.24 8.55
C LYS A 141 -6.78 -3.39 9.01
N GLU A 142 -8.01 -3.48 8.53
CA GLU A 142 -8.86 -4.61 8.92
C GLU A 142 -8.40 -5.94 8.32
N PHE A 143 -7.86 -5.90 7.09
CA PHE A 143 -7.36 -7.09 6.40
C PHE A 143 -5.99 -7.56 6.92
N ARG A 144 -5.10 -6.66 7.36
CA ARG A 144 -3.84 -7.07 8.01
C ARG A 144 -4.11 -7.89 9.28
N ASN A 145 -5.23 -7.64 9.96
CA ASN A 145 -5.61 -8.31 11.20
C ASN A 145 -6.07 -9.77 10.99
N TYR A 146 -6.21 -10.23 9.74
CA TYR A 146 -6.40 -11.67 9.45
C TYR A 146 -5.14 -12.50 9.70
N VAL A 147 -4.02 -11.86 10.07
CA VAL A 147 -2.86 -12.56 10.65
C VAL A 147 -3.22 -13.38 11.89
N HIS A 148 -4.34 -13.07 12.55
CA HIS A 148 -4.92 -13.88 13.61
C HIS A 148 -5.85 -14.96 13.01
N PRO A 149 -5.50 -16.26 13.06
CA PRO A 149 -6.28 -17.31 12.40
C PRO A 149 -7.71 -17.44 12.92
N ALA A 150 -7.96 -17.12 14.19
CA ALA A 150 -9.32 -17.11 14.74
C ALA A 150 -10.22 -16.02 14.12
N LYS A 151 -9.64 -14.89 13.68
CA LYS A 151 -10.37 -13.85 12.93
C LYS A 151 -10.68 -14.38 11.53
N GLU A 152 -9.69 -14.95 10.85
CA GLU A 152 -9.85 -15.56 9.53
C GLU A 152 -10.96 -16.61 9.51
N LEU A 153 -10.92 -17.57 10.44
CA LEU A 153 -11.95 -18.60 10.61
C LEU A 153 -13.34 -18.01 10.86
N ARG A 154 -13.44 -16.99 11.73
CA ARG A 154 -14.73 -16.38 12.10
C ARG A 154 -15.41 -15.68 10.91
N TYR A 155 -14.64 -15.05 10.03
CA TYR A 155 -15.18 -14.28 8.91
C TYR A 155 -15.09 -15.00 7.56
N GLY A 156 -14.44 -16.17 7.50
CA GLY A 156 -14.33 -16.96 6.27
C GLY A 156 -13.59 -16.24 5.16
N VAL A 157 -12.57 -15.44 5.51
CA VAL A 157 -11.80 -14.65 4.54
C VAL A 157 -10.62 -15.46 4.04
N GLU A 158 -10.49 -15.59 2.72
CA GLU A 158 -9.33 -16.12 2.04
C GLU A 158 -8.75 -15.04 1.13
N LEU A 159 -7.47 -14.72 1.33
CA LEU A 159 -6.79 -13.64 0.61
C LEU A 159 -6.09 -14.17 -0.64
N GLY A 160 -6.43 -13.62 -1.80
CA GLY A 160 -5.87 -14.00 -3.08
C GLY A 160 -4.97 -12.95 -3.73
N ARG A 161 -4.53 -13.28 -4.95
CA ARG A 161 -3.66 -12.43 -5.77
C ARG A 161 -4.26 -11.05 -6.02
N ASN A 162 -5.54 -10.97 -6.36
CA ASN A 162 -6.19 -9.71 -6.64
C ASN A 162 -6.28 -8.82 -5.40
N ASP A 163 -6.49 -9.40 -4.22
CA ASP A 163 -6.57 -8.65 -2.96
C ASP A 163 -5.22 -8.03 -2.60
N SER A 164 -4.16 -8.82 -2.60
CA SER A 164 -2.81 -8.30 -2.28
C SER A 164 -2.34 -7.23 -3.29
N ARG A 165 -2.69 -7.36 -4.58
CA ARG A 165 -2.39 -6.34 -5.60
C ARG A 165 -3.20 -5.07 -5.38
N LEU A 166 -4.49 -5.19 -5.07
CA LEU A 166 -5.35 -4.05 -4.75
C LEU A 166 -4.80 -3.29 -3.53
N PHE A 167 -4.50 -3.99 -2.44
CA PHE A 167 -3.94 -3.36 -1.24
C PHE A 167 -2.54 -2.80 -1.48
N TRP A 168 -1.77 -3.38 -2.41
CA TRP A 168 -0.50 -2.80 -2.82
C TRP A 168 -0.69 -1.45 -3.52
N ASP A 169 -1.61 -1.35 -4.48
CA ASP A 169 -1.92 -0.08 -5.15
C ASP A 169 -2.47 0.97 -4.19
N VAL A 170 -3.30 0.57 -3.22
CA VAL A 170 -3.73 1.42 -2.11
C VAL A 170 -2.53 1.92 -1.31
N THR A 171 -1.62 1.02 -0.92
CA THR A 171 -0.41 1.35 -0.15
C THR A 171 0.45 2.36 -0.89
N LYS A 172 0.72 2.13 -2.19
CA LYS A 172 1.48 3.07 -3.03
C LYS A 172 0.86 4.48 -3.03
N ASN A 173 -0.47 4.58 -3.14
CA ASN A 173 -1.16 5.85 -3.11
C ASN A 173 -1.10 6.55 -1.74
N LEU A 174 -1.18 5.80 -0.64
CA LEU A 174 -1.01 6.34 0.71
C LEU A 174 0.42 6.89 0.92
N VAL A 175 1.43 6.15 0.45
CA VAL A 175 2.82 6.59 0.49
C VAL A 175 3.02 7.89 -0.28
N ARG A 176 2.44 8.04 -1.48
CA ARG A 176 2.52 9.30 -2.24
C ARG A 176 1.90 10.48 -1.52
N GLN A 177 0.75 10.29 -0.87
CA GLN A 177 0.11 11.36 -0.09
C GLN A 177 0.97 11.76 1.12
N LEU A 178 1.55 10.79 1.82
CA LEU A 178 2.48 11.07 2.92
C LEU A 178 3.71 11.85 2.45
N LEU A 179 4.33 11.44 1.35
CA LEU A 179 5.48 12.13 0.76
C LEU A 179 5.12 13.55 0.31
N ALA A 180 3.96 13.73 -0.33
CA ALA A 180 3.49 15.05 -0.75
C ALA A 180 3.20 15.97 0.45
N SER A 181 2.75 15.41 1.57
CA SER A 181 2.45 16.18 2.80
C SER A 181 3.69 16.70 3.54
N ALA A 182 4.89 16.24 3.18
CA ALA A 182 6.15 16.59 3.84
C ALA A 182 6.85 17.81 3.22
N LYS A 183 6.26 18.39 2.17
CA LYS A 183 6.75 19.59 1.49
C LYS A 183 6.32 20.86 2.21
#